data_AF-A0A962FJW9-F1
#
_entry.id   AF-A0A962FJW9-F1
#
_cell.length_a   1.000
_cell.length_b   1.000
_cell.length_c   1.000
_cell.angle_alpha   90.00
_cell.angle_beta   90.00
_cell.angle_gamma   90.00
#
_symmetry.space_group_name_H-M   'P 1'
#
loop_
_entity.id
_entity.type
_entity.pdbx_description
1 polymer ?
#
loop_
_entity_poly.entity_id
_entity_poly.type
_entity_poly.pdbx_seq_one_letter_code
_entity_poly.pdbx_strand_id
1 'polypeptide(L)'
;MRLLTLIGALGIAGGLAAAGFFFGGFFDISTGWEDPAPIAQAIARVRDASIARRATDSPPADFDSAQRVQAGAQVFATLGCANCHGAPGVKWQKFSEGMNPAPPDLKEEGARLSP
;
A
#
# COMPACT_ATOMS: atom_id res chain seq x y z
N MET A 1 26.30 -30.80 -11.49
CA MET A 1 25.15 -31.50 -10.87
C MET A 1 25.08 -31.31 -9.36
N ARG A 2 26.12 -31.64 -8.58
CA ARG A 2 26.12 -31.48 -7.11
C ARG A 2 25.72 -30.08 -6.61
N LEU A 3 26.22 -29.02 -7.25
CA LEU A 3 25.88 -27.63 -6.88
C LEU A 3 24.39 -27.32 -7.04
N LEU A 4 23.76 -27.73 -8.15
CA LEU A 4 22.32 -27.51 -8.37
C LEU A 4 21.47 -28.32 -7.39
N THR A 5 21.89 -29.55 -7.06
CA THR A 5 21.24 -30.37 -6.03
C THR A 5 21.31 -29.70 -4.66
N LEU A 6 22.46 -29.11 -4.30
CA LEU A 6 22.62 -28.37 -3.05
C LEU A 6 21.74 -27.11 -3.02
N ILE A 7 21.71 -26.32 -4.10
CA ILE A 7 20.84 -25.14 -4.19
C ILE A 7 19.37 -25.53 -4.07
N GLY A 8 18.94 -26.59 -4.77
CA GLY A 8 17.57 -27.10 -4.70
C GLY A 8 17.21 -27.56 -3.28
N ALA A 9 18.08 -28.32 -2.62
CA ALA A 9 17.87 -28.78 -1.26
C ALA A 9 17.76 -27.61 -0.27
N LEU A 10 18.66 -26.62 -0.38
CA LEU A 10 18.61 -25.41 0.46
C LEU A 10 17.36 -24.58 0.20
N GLY A 11 16.93 -24.45 -1.05
CA GLY A 11 15.70 -23.75 -1.41
C GLY A 11 14.46 -24.40 -0.79
N ILE A 12 14.35 -25.73 -0.87
CA ILE A 12 13.24 -26.48 -0.26
C ILE A 12 13.28 -26.34 1.27
N ALA A 13 14.45 -26.54 1.89
CA ALA A 13 14.60 -26.41 3.34
C ALA A 13 14.23 -24.99 3.81
N GLY A 14 14.68 -23.96 3.11
CA GLY A 14 14.32 -22.56 3.39
C GLY A 14 12.82 -22.29 3.24
N GLY A 15 12.19 -22.83 2.18
CA GLY A 15 10.75 -22.70 1.95
C GLY A 15 9.92 -23.36 3.05
N LEU A 16 10.30 -24.56 3.49
CA LEU A 16 9.66 -25.26 4.60
C LEU A 16 9.84 -24.52 5.93
N ALA A 17 11.03 -23.98 6.18
CA ALA A 17 11.30 -23.19 7.38
C ALA A 17 10.45 -21.91 7.40
N ALA A 18 10.35 -21.19 6.28
CA ALA A 18 9.50 -20.01 6.16
C ALA A 18 8.03 -20.36 6.38
N ALA A 19 7.52 -21.43 5.75
CA ALA A 19 6.16 -21.90 5.96
C ALA A 19 5.90 -22.23 7.44
N GLY A 20 6.82 -22.95 8.09
CA GLY A 20 6.74 -23.24 9.52
C GLY A 20 6.71 -21.99 10.39
N PHE A 21 7.50 -20.96 10.07
CA PHE A 21 7.52 -19.69 10.80
C PHE A 21 6.19 -18.92 10.67
N PHE A 22 5.69 -18.73 9.44
CA PHE A 22 4.46 -17.96 9.21
C PHE A 22 3.21 -18.72 9.65
N PHE A 23 3.04 -19.97 9.22
CA PHE A 23 1.85 -20.76 9.57
C PHE A 23 1.90 -21.32 11.00
N GLY A 24 3.08 -21.35 11.63
CA GLY A 24 3.24 -21.64 13.05
C GLY A 24 2.88 -20.46 13.97
N GLY A 25 2.58 -19.28 13.42
CA GLY A 25 2.17 -18.10 14.20
C GLY A 25 3.33 -17.33 14.85
N PHE A 26 4.57 -17.55 14.41
CA PHE A 26 5.74 -16.84 14.95
C PHE A 26 5.88 -15.42 14.41
N PHE A 27 5.21 -15.12 13.28
CA PHE A 27 5.11 -13.77 12.74
C PHE A 27 3.79 -13.12 13.16
N ASP A 28 3.86 -12.04 13.92
CA ASP A 28 2.69 -11.24 14.27
C ASP A 28 2.25 -10.39 13.07
N ILE A 29 1.15 -10.79 12.43
CA ILE A 29 0.56 -10.05 11.29
C ILE A 29 -0.41 -8.94 11.74
N SER A 30 -0.59 -8.74 13.05
CA SER A 30 -1.49 -7.70 13.55
C SER A 30 -1.00 -6.31 13.17
N THR A 31 -1.92 -5.39 12.89
CA THR A 31 -1.62 -4.00 12.55
C THR A 31 -1.33 -3.14 13.80
N GLY A 32 -1.03 -3.76 14.94
CA GLY A 32 -0.77 -3.07 16.22
C GLY A 32 0.66 -2.55 16.38
N TRP A 33 1.54 -2.83 15.43
CA TRP A 33 2.94 -2.44 15.40
C TRP A 33 3.35 -2.12 13.97
N GLU A 34 4.44 -1.38 13.77
CA GLU A 34 4.95 -1.04 12.44
C GLU A 34 5.72 -2.22 11.82
N ASP A 35 5.43 -2.52 10.55
CA ASP A 35 6.16 -3.56 9.83
C ASP A 35 7.66 -3.23 9.78
N PRO A 36 8.55 -4.22 9.96
CA PRO A 36 9.98 -4.04 9.77
C PRO A 36 10.25 -3.50 8.36
N ALA A 37 11.21 -2.58 8.24
CA ALA A 37 11.52 -1.91 6.97
C ALA A 37 11.65 -2.86 5.75
N PRO A 38 12.28 -4.06 5.85
CA PRO A 38 12.33 -4.98 4.72
C PRO A 38 10.95 -5.47 4.26
N ILE A 39 10.03 -5.71 5.20
CA ILE A 39 8.67 -6.19 4.93
C ILE A 39 7.84 -5.05 4.31
N ALA A 40 7.83 -3.88 4.95
CA ALA A 40 7.13 -2.70 4.42
C ALA A 40 7.56 -2.37 2.99
N GLN A 41 8.87 -2.38 2.72
CA GLN A 41 9.39 -2.14 1.37
C GLN A 41 9.03 -3.25 0.38
N ALA A 42 9.02 -4.52 0.80
CA ALA A 42 8.60 -5.62 -0.06
C ALA A 42 7.12 -5.48 -0.45
N ILE A 43 6.25 -5.15 0.50
CA ILE A 43 4.82 -4.91 0.25
C ILE A 43 4.64 -3.74 -0.73
N ALA A 44 5.33 -2.62 -0.50
CA ALA A 44 5.28 -1.46 -1.40
C ALA A 44 5.71 -1.82 -2.84
N ARG A 45 6.84 -2.53 -3.01
CA ARG A 45 7.32 -2.94 -4.34
C ARG A 45 6.35 -3.88 -5.04
N VAL A 46 5.75 -4.83 -4.31
CA VAL A 46 4.75 -5.76 -4.87
C VAL A 46 3.50 -4.98 -5.32
N ARG A 47 3.03 -4.02 -4.51
CA ARG A 47 1.91 -3.15 -4.87
C ARG A 47 2.21 -2.33 -6.13
N ASP A 48 3.37 -1.67 -6.19
CA ASP A 48 3.70 -0.78 -7.30
C ASP A 48 3.89 -1.58 -8.61
N ALA A 49 4.55 -2.75 -8.55
CA ALA A 49 4.65 -3.66 -9.71
C ALA A 49 3.28 -4.17 -10.17
N SER A 50 2.37 -4.42 -9.23
CA SER A 50 0.98 -4.80 -9.49
C SER A 50 0.23 -3.69 -10.23
N ILE A 51 0.34 -2.45 -9.75
CA ILE A 51 -0.29 -1.27 -10.36
C ILE A 51 0.27 -1.07 -11.77
N ALA A 52 1.59 -1.05 -11.93
CA ALA A 52 2.24 -0.87 -13.24
C ALA A 52 1.84 -1.93 -14.28
N ARG A 53 1.50 -3.16 -13.85
CA ARG A 53 1.04 -4.22 -14.74
C ARG A 53 -0.42 -4.04 -15.18
N ARG A 54 -1.26 -3.41 -14.38
CA ARG A 54 -2.74 -3.47 -14.51
C ARG A 54 -3.41 -2.12 -14.76
N ALA A 55 -2.85 -1.02 -14.27
CA ALA A 55 -3.41 0.32 -14.44
C ALA A 55 -3.07 0.85 -15.84
N THR A 56 -3.75 0.33 -16.85
CA THR A 56 -3.56 0.71 -18.27
C THR A 56 -4.50 1.83 -18.72
N ASP A 57 -5.46 2.21 -17.89
CA ASP A 57 -6.41 3.27 -18.21
C ASP A 57 -5.71 4.63 -18.21
N SER A 58 -6.11 5.49 -19.14
CA SER A 58 -5.69 6.89 -19.17
C SER A 58 -6.80 7.77 -18.60
N PRO A 59 -6.47 8.84 -17.87
CA PRO A 59 -7.48 9.78 -17.42
C PRO A 59 -8.19 10.44 -18.63
N PRO A 60 -9.46 10.83 -18.49
CA PRO A 60 -10.16 11.59 -19.52
C PRO A 60 -9.42 12.88 -19.90
N ALA A 61 -9.56 13.35 -21.14
CA ALA A 61 -8.89 14.55 -21.62
C ALA A 61 -9.24 15.82 -20.82
N ASP A 62 -10.39 15.82 -20.15
CA ASP A 62 -10.89 16.91 -19.30
C ASP A 62 -10.67 16.64 -17.80
N PHE A 63 -9.72 15.76 -17.43
CA PHE A 63 -9.47 15.33 -16.05
C PHE A 63 -9.35 16.51 -15.07
N ASP A 64 -8.62 17.56 -15.46
CA ASP A 64 -8.35 18.76 -14.67
C ASP A 64 -9.38 19.88 -14.86
N SER A 65 -10.49 19.62 -15.54
CA SER A 65 -11.57 20.61 -15.69
C SER A 65 -12.12 21.02 -14.32
N ALA A 66 -12.42 22.31 -14.16
CA ALA A 66 -12.94 22.85 -12.90
C ALA A 66 -14.20 22.11 -12.42
N GLN A 67 -15.08 21.69 -13.35
CA GLN A 67 -16.27 20.92 -13.00
C GLN A 67 -15.92 19.54 -12.41
N ARG A 68 -14.96 18.80 -13.02
CA ARG A 68 -14.54 17.48 -12.52
C ARG A 68 -13.80 17.59 -11.19
N VAL A 69 -12.94 18.59 -11.02
CA VAL A 69 -12.25 18.83 -9.75
C VAL A 69 -13.26 19.11 -8.63
N GLN A 70 -14.26 19.95 -8.88
CA GLN A 70 -15.31 20.24 -7.90
C GLN A 70 -16.15 19.00 -7.57
N ALA A 71 -16.54 18.21 -8.57
CA ALA A 71 -17.25 16.96 -8.36
C ALA A 71 -16.42 15.94 -7.57
N GLY A 72 -15.13 15.81 -7.87
CA GLY A 72 -14.19 14.95 -7.15
C GLY A 72 -14.02 15.36 -5.69
N ALA A 73 -13.92 16.68 -5.41
CA ALA A 73 -13.86 17.21 -4.06
C ALA A 73 -15.13 16.89 -3.25
N GLN A 74 -16.31 16.96 -3.88
CA GLN A 74 -17.56 16.56 -3.25
C GLN A 74 -17.54 15.06 -2.89
N VAL A 75 -17.13 14.19 -3.83
CA VAL A 75 -17.01 12.75 -3.59
C VAL A 75 -16.02 12.44 -2.47
N PHE A 76 -14.86 13.11 -2.46
CA PHE A 76 -13.84 12.95 -1.42
C PHE A 76 -14.37 13.26 -0.02
N ALA A 77 -15.18 14.32 0.09
CA ALA A 77 -15.79 14.73 1.35
C ALA A 77 -16.95 13.81 1.78
N THR A 78 -17.78 13.34 0.83
CA THR A 78 -19.01 12.61 1.17
C THR A 78 -18.82 11.10 1.33
N LEU A 79 -17.86 10.50 0.62
CA LEU A 79 -17.59 9.06 0.71
C LEU A 79 -16.61 8.68 1.83
N GLY A 80 -16.21 9.65 2.65
CA GLY A 80 -15.40 9.41 3.85
C GLY A 80 -13.91 9.27 3.60
N CYS A 81 -13.40 9.63 2.41
CA CYS A 81 -11.95 9.70 2.15
C CYS A 81 -11.26 10.65 3.14
N ALA A 82 -11.90 11.79 3.41
CA ALA A 82 -11.47 12.78 4.40
C ALA A 82 -11.40 12.25 5.84
N ASN A 83 -12.11 11.16 6.17
CA ASN A 83 -12.05 10.58 7.51
C ASN A 83 -10.67 9.97 7.78
N CYS A 84 -10.08 9.33 6.77
CA CYS A 84 -8.79 8.69 6.89
C CYS A 84 -7.64 9.61 6.51
N HIS A 85 -7.80 10.47 5.51
CA HIS A 85 -6.72 11.28 4.95
C HIS A 85 -6.76 12.76 5.33
N GLY A 86 -7.79 13.19 6.07
CA GLY A 86 -8.05 14.60 6.33
C GLY A 86 -8.50 15.37 5.09
N ALA A 87 -8.71 16.67 5.25
CA ALA A 87 -9.04 17.63 4.19
C ALA A 87 -8.66 19.05 4.64
N PRO A 88 -8.72 20.08 3.78
CA PRO A 88 -8.55 21.46 4.23
C PRO A 88 -9.49 21.80 5.41
N GLY A 89 -8.91 22.09 6.57
CA GLY A 89 -9.66 22.35 7.81
C GLY A 89 -10.21 21.12 8.53
N VAL A 90 -9.99 19.91 7.99
CA VAL A 90 -10.45 18.63 8.58
C VAL A 90 -9.24 17.81 8.97
N LYS A 91 -9.09 17.56 10.28
CA LYS A 91 -8.03 16.69 10.81
C LYS A 91 -8.36 15.21 10.53
N TRP A 92 -7.32 14.39 10.49
CA TRP A 92 -7.42 12.94 10.59
C TRP A 92 -8.32 12.53 11.76
N GLN A 93 -9.15 11.52 11.54
CA GLN A 93 -9.98 10.95 12.61
C GLN A 93 -9.13 10.13 13.57
N LYS A 94 -9.57 10.02 14.83
CA LYS A 94 -8.76 9.32 15.85
C LYS A 94 -8.46 7.86 15.55
N PHE A 95 -9.36 7.17 14.86
CA PHE A 95 -9.10 5.78 14.46
C PHE A 95 -8.00 5.67 13.38
N SER A 96 -7.78 6.72 12.57
CA SER A 96 -6.80 6.66 11.49
C SER A 96 -5.36 6.79 11.98
N GLU A 97 -5.16 7.36 13.18
CA GLU A 97 -3.87 7.41 13.87
C GLU A 97 -3.36 6.00 14.25
N GLY A 98 -4.25 5.00 14.36
CA GLY A 98 -3.91 3.61 14.71
C GLY A 98 -3.82 2.64 13.53
N MET A 99 -3.95 3.11 12.28
CA MET A 99 -3.80 2.25 11.12
C MET A 99 -2.32 2.01 10.80
N ASN A 100 -1.95 0.76 10.50
CA ASN A 100 -0.66 0.42 9.94
C ASN A 100 -0.83 -0.22 8.55
N PRO A 101 -0.27 0.37 7.48
CA PRO A 101 0.43 1.65 7.47
C PRO A 101 -0.51 2.82 7.74
N ALA A 102 0.05 3.91 8.29
CA ALA A 102 -0.71 5.14 8.50
C ALA A 102 -1.22 5.69 7.16
N PRO A 103 -2.44 6.26 7.10
CA PRO A 103 -2.93 6.85 5.86
C PRO A 103 -2.04 8.02 5.44
N PRO A 104 -1.52 8.04 4.21
CA PRO A 104 -0.63 9.10 3.76
C PRO A 104 -1.36 10.45 3.66
N ASP A 105 -0.58 11.53 3.74
CA ASP A 105 -1.04 12.87 3.37
C ASP A 105 -1.18 12.96 1.84
N LEU A 106 -2.42 12.99 1.36
CA LEU A 106 -2.71 13.01 -0.07
C LEU A 106 -2.30 14.31 -0.75
N LYS A 107 -2.11 15.40 -0.01
CA LYS A 107 -1.56 16.65 -0.57
C LYS A 107 -0.08 16.47 -0.91
N GLU A 108 0.67 15.80 -0.04
CA GLU A 108 2.08 15.49 -0.29
C GLU A 108 2.23 14.45 -1.41
N GLU A 109 1.46 13.36 -1.34
CA GLU A 109 1.53 12.30 -2.34
C GLU A 109 1.07 12.77 -3.72
N GLY A 110 -0.03 13.53 -3.80
CA GLY A 110 -0.53 14.08 -5.06
C GLY A 110 0.47 15.00 -5.75
N ALA A 111 1.31 15.72 -5.00
CA ALA A 111 2.34 16.59 -5.56
C ALA A 111 3.49 15.80 -6.24
N ARG A 112 3.62 14.50 -5.98
CA ARG A 112 4.66 13.63 -6.55
C ARG A 112 4.18 12.86 -7.78
N LEU A 113 2.89 12.93 -8.10
CA LEU A 113 2.27 12.18 -9.18
C LEU A 113 1.93 13.11 -10.34
N SER A 114 2.12 12.64 -11.57
CA SER A 114 1.54 13.26 -12.77
C SER A 114 0.20 12.59 -13.09
N PRO A 115 -0.80 13.34 -13.58
CA PRO A 115 -2.03 12.76 -14.13
C PRO A 115 -1.74 11.73 -15.23
#